data_AF-A0A7C8MIB4-F1
#
_entry.id   AF-A0A7C8MIB4-F1
#
_cell.length_a   1.000
_cell.length_b   1.000
_cell.length_c   1.000
_cell.angle_alpha   90.00
_cell.angle_beta   90.00
_cell.angle_gamma   90.00
#
_symmetry.space_group_name_H-M   'P 1'
#
loop_
_entity.id
_entity.type
_entity.pdbx_description
1 polymer ?
#
loop_
_entity_poly.entity_id
_entity_poly.type
_entity_poly.pdbx_seq_one_letter_code
_entity_poly.pdbx_strand_id
1 'polypeptide(L)'
;MQLSAGVRLLSAQVHVAKNENTKQRELHLCHSSCFFMDAGLLQDWLFEIRTWMDRNPDGVVTLVLVNMGGIDARELEGEYARADIARYGYVPETIDKPLALSNETFQTWPTLAQMIEKKGRLVTFVNPLKPDKQNAPYLLNEFDFVWENAYEVIEPTGFTCHPDRPANKTIAEMRDSGRLFLMNHILYWQQAFGIQLPDLRHINTTNSWDGLGGLGLHMMECGHQVSRRPTFVLVDFFNVGPAIEAVDILNDVQNPVGRKNVTATVVEEHIAAGASMPVPRRILVASALAVGAWNLLA
;
A
#
# COMPACT_ATOMS: atom_id res chain seq x y z
N MET A 1 -10.26 11.40 0.97
CA MET A 1 -9.12 10.63 1.51
C MET A 1 -9.56 9.19 1.76
N GLN A 2 -8.78 8.23 1.26
CA GLN A 2 -9.13 6.81 1.24
C GLN A 2 -9.18 6.17 2.64
N LEU A 3 -8.32 6.61 3.57
CA LEU A 3 -8.31 6.11 4.95
C LEU A 3 -9.67 6.26 5.66
N SER A 4 -10.40 7.34 5.37
CA SER A 4 -11.75 7.55 5.90
C SER A 4 -12.78 6.54 5.38
N ALA A 5 -12.52 5.87 4.27
CA ALA A 5 -13.41 4.86 3.70
C ALA A 5 -13.11 3.43 4.21
N GLY A 6 -12.07 3.24 5.03
CA GLY A 6 -11.69 1.94 5.57
C GLY A 6 -10.36 1.40 5.05
N VAL A 7 -9.73 2.04 4.06
CA VAL A 7 -8.39 1.68 3.58
C VAL A 7 -7.36 1.83 4.70
N ARG A 8 -6.40 0.91 4.80
CA ARG A 8 -5.38 0.89 5.87
C ARG A 8 -3.94 0.76 5.35
N LEU A 9 -3.73 0.42 4.09
CA LEU A 9 -2.46 0.54 3.40
C LEU A 9 -2.61 1.49 2.22
N LEU A 10 -1.70 2.46 2.11
CA LEU A 10 -1.58 3.35 0.96
C LEU A 10 -0.26 3.06 0.24
N SER A 11 -0.29 2.97 -1.09
CA SER A 11 0.90 2.85 -1.92
C SER A 11 1.14 4.14 -2.70
N ALA A 12 2.40 4.50 -2.95
CA ALA A 12 2.79 5.60 -3.84
C ALA A 12 4.20 5.37 -4.39
N GLN A 13 4.56 6.03 -5.50
CA GLN A 13 5.94 6.07 -5.99
C GLN A 13 6.55 7.43 -5.69
N VAL A 14 7.72 7.43 -5.05
CA VAL A 14 8.47 8.63 -4.71
C VAL A 14 9.56 8.87 -5.75
N HIS A 15 9.62 10.10 -6.25
CA HIS A 15 10.57 10.54 -7.26
C HIS A 15 11.24 11.84 -6.84
N VAL A 16 12.47 12.03 -7.30
CA VAL A 16 13.16 13.31 -7.22
C VAL A 16 12.65 14.22 -8.33
N ALA A 17 12.16 15.39 -7.96
CA ALA A 17 11.82 16.48 -8.86
C ALA A 17 12.70 17.71 -8.58
N LYS A 18 12.57 18.71 -9.44
CA LYS A 18 13.14 20.05 -9.21
C LYS A 18 12.02 21.05 -9.15
N ASN A 19 12.02 21.88 -8.12
CA ASN A 19 11.13 23.01 -8.04
C ASN A 19 11.30 23.90 -9.28
N GLU A 20 10.22 24.24 -9.96
CA GLU A 20 10.30 25.01 -11.19
C GLU A 20 10.86 26.42 -10.97
N ASN A 21 10.62 27.02 -9.81
CA ASN A 21 11.02 28.38 -9.47
C ASN A 21 12.38 28.44 -8.80
N THR A 22 12.57 27.68 -7.72
CA THR A 22 13.79 27.74 -6.89
C THR A 22 14.90 26.84 -7.40
N LYS A 23 14.58 25.91 -8.32
CA LYS A 23 15.48 24.84 -8.82
C LYS A 23 15.99 23.91 -7.73
N GLN A 24 15.41 23.98 -6.52
CA GLN A 24 15.76 23.10 -5.42
C GLN A 24 15.25 21.69 -5.69
N ARG A 25 15.95 20.71 -5.12
CA ARG A 25 15.57 19.31 -5.14
C ARG A 25 14.36 19.12 -4.22
N GLU A 26 13.34 18.43 -4.73
CA GLU A 26 12.10 18.13 -4.00
C GLU A 26 11.73 16.66 -4.18
N LEU A 27 11.05 16.06 -3.20
CA LEU A 27 10.50 14.72 -3.31
C LEU A 27 9.01 14.79 -3.64
N HIS A 28 8.63 14.20 -4.76
CA HIS A 28 7.27 14.21 -5.28
C HIS A 28 6.71 12.80 -5.39
N LEU A 29 5.38 12.70 -5.41
CA LEU A 29 4.66 11.49 -5.73
C LEU A 29 4.32 11.49 -7.22
N CYS A 30 4.87 10.55 -7.97
CA CYS A 30 4.74 10.55 -9.43
C CYS A 30 4.46 9.15 -9.97
N HIS A 31 3.85 9.03 -11.14
CA HIS A 31 3.70 7.73 -11.82
C HIS A 31 4.74 7.61 -12.94
N SER A 32 5.70 6.69 -12.80
CA SER A 32 6.86 6.51 -13.69
C SER A 32 7.84 7.68 -13.74
N SER A 33 7.36 8.93 -13.90
CA SER A 33 8.15 10.16 -13.75
C SER A 33 7.25 11.37 -13.48
N CYS A 34 7.80 12.39 -12.83
CA CYS A 34 7.07 13.64 -12.55
C CYS A 34 6.80 14.51 -13.80
N PHE A 35 7.35 14.13 -14.95
CA PHE A 35 6.98 14.78 -16.21
C PHE A 35 5.60 14.29 -16.72
N PHE A 36 5.29 13.01 -16.52
CA PHE A 36 4.05 12.42 -17.02
C PHE A 36 2.90 12.66 -16.06
N MET A 37 3.11 12.37 -14.78
CA MET A 37 2.07 12.46 -13.77
C MET A 37 2.71 12.81 -12.43
N ASP A 38 2.46 14.02 -11.96
CA ASP A 38 2.95 14.55 -10.68
C ASP A 38 1.76 14.88 -9.78
N ALA A 39 1.65 14.14 -8.67
CA ALA A 39 0.63 14.29 -7.66
C ALA A 39 1.03 15.26 -6.54
N GLY A 40 2.19 15.90 -6.64
CA GLY A 40 2.70 16.90 -5.71
C GLY A 40 3.71 16.35 -4.70
N LEU A 41 4.01 17.16 -3.70
CA LEU A 41 5.05 16.90 -2.71
C LEU A 41 4.72 15.69 -1.83
N LEU A 42 5.73 14.85 -1.58
CA LEU A 42 5.66 13.77 -0.60
C LEU A 42 5.26 14.32 0.78
N GLN A 43 5.84 15.46 1.17
CA GLN A 43 5.54 16.12 2.45
C GLN A 43 4.04 16.43 2.61
N ASP A 44 3.40 16.96 1.57
CA ASP A 44 1.98 17.35 1.61
C ASP A 44 1.09 16.11 1.80
N TRP A 45 1.40 15.02 1.09
CA TRP A 45 0.68 13.76 1.24
C TRP A 45 0.87 13.12 2.62
N LEU A 46 2.09 13.11 3.15
CA LEU A 46 2.37 12.67 4.52
C LEU A 46 1.64 13.55 5.54
N PHE A 47 1.57 14.86 5.32
CA PHE A 47 0.84 15.76 6.20
C PHE A 47 -0.67 15.49 6.19
N GLU A 48 -1.27 15.17 5.04
CA GLU A 48 -2.67 14.72 4.97
C GLU A 48 -2.90 13.44 5.78
N ILE A 49 -2.00 12.45 5.66
CA ILE A 49 -2.05 11.20 6.45
C ILE A 49 -1.96 11.50 7.93
N ARG A 50 -0.97 12.28 8.36
CA ARG A 50 -0.80 12.72 9.74
C ARG A 50 -2.07 13.41 10.27
N THR A 51 -2.66 14.31 9.49
CA THR A 51 -3.90 15.02 9.85
C THR A 51 -5.06 14.05 10.11
N TRP A 52 -5.14 12.99 9.31
CA TRP A 52 -6.14 11.94 9.52
C TRP A 52 -5.83 11.13 10.77
N MET A 53 -4.58 10.71 10.99
CA MET A 53 -4.18 9.93 12.16
C MET A 53 -4.35 10.69 13.49
N ASP A 54 -4.26 12.02 13.47
CA ASP A 54 -4.59 12.91 14.61
C ASP A 54 -6.06 12.82 15.00
N ARG A 55 -6.95 12.73 14.00
CA ARG A 55 -8.40 12.69 14.18
C ARG A 55 -8.95 11.27 14.39
N ASN A 56 -8.12 10.25 14.17
CA ASN A 56 -8.47 8.84 14.26
C ASN A 56 -7.42 8.12 15.14
N PRO A 57 -7.54 8.24 16.48
CA PRO A 57 -6.53 7.71 17.41
C PRO A 57 -6.40 6.18 17.36
N ASP A 58 -7.46 5.48 16.96
CA ASP A 58 -7.48 4.02 16.83
C ASP A 58 -7.04 3.53 15.43
N GLY A 59 -6.71 4.46 14.53
CA GLY A 59 -6.27 4.11 13.18
C GLY A 59 -4.82 3.64 13.17
N VAL A 60 -4.56 2.46 12.61
CA VAL A 60 -3.23 1.99 12.23
C VAL A 60 -3.10 2.07 10.70
N VAL A 61 -2.01 2.65 10.22
CA VAL A 61 -1.78 2.91 8.80
C VAL A 61 -0.48 2.25 8.36
N THR A 62 -0.51 1.62 7.19
CA THR A 62 0.68 1.13 6.49
C THR A 62 0.92 1.97 5.25
N LEU A 63 2.17 2.30 4.95
CA LEU A 63 2.59 2.92 3.70
C LEU A 63 3.55 1.99 2.97
N VAL A 64 3.37 1.89 1.65
CA VAL A 64 4.33 1.26 0.74
C VAL A 64 4.82 2.33 -0.23
N LEU A 65 6.11 2.62 -0.22
CA LEU A 65 6.73 3.63 -1.07
C LEU A 65 7.67 2.98 -2.07
N VAL A 66 7.31 3.03 -3.34
CA VAL A 66 8.19 2.64 -4.44
C VAL A 66 9.22 3.73 -4.67
N ASN A 67 10.48 3.45 -4.37
CA ASN A 67 11.60 4.38 -4.34
C ASN A 67 12.67 4.03 -5.40
N MET A 68 12.26 3.84 -6.65
CA MET A 68 13.17 3.39 -7.72
C MET A 68 14.33 4.36 -7.99
N GLY A 69 14.20 5.62 -7.57
CA GLY A 69 15.28 6.61 -7.61
C GLY A 69 16.38 6.41 -6.56
N GLY A 70 16.21 5.48 -5.61
CA GLY A 70 17.19 5.18 -4.57
C GLY A 70 17.40 6.34 -3.60
N ILE A 71 16.35 7.09 -3.28
CA ILE A 71 16.39 8.17 -2.28
C ILE A 71 16.77 7.57 -0.94
N ASP A 72 17.76 8.15 -0.26
CA ASP A 72 18.26 7.59 0.99
C ASP A 72 17.28 7.84 2.16
N ALA A 73 17.42 7.02 3.20
CA ALA A 73 16.54 7.06 4.37
C ALA A 73 16.56 8.41 5.10
N ARG A 74 17.69 9.14 5.08
CA ARG A 74 17.84 10.43 5.74
C ARG A 74 17.12 11.53 4.97
N GLU A 75 17.15 11.48 3.63
CA GLU A 75 16.38 12.40 2.79
C GLU A 75 14.87 12.18 2.97
N LEU A 76 14.40 10.92 2.95
CA LEU A 76 13.00 10.58 3.23
C LEU A 76 12.57 11.02 4.65
N GLU A 77 13.42 10.77 5.66
CA GLU A 77 13.18 11.21 7.04
C GLU A 77 12.97 12.72 7.14
N GLY A 78 13.69 13.52 6.34
CA GLY A 78 13.48 14.97 6.27
C GLY A 78 12.04 15.35 5.90
N GLU A 79 11.40 14.63 4.98
CA GLU A 79 9.99 14.87 4.63
C GLU A 79 9.04 14.39 5.72
N TYR A 80 9.33 13.24 6.34
CA TYR A 80 8.56 12.72 7.47
C TYR A 80 8.59 13.66 8.68
N ALA A 81 9.74 14.26 8.96
CA ALA A 81 9.93 15.24 10.02
C ALA A 81 9.21 16.55 9.70
N ARG A 82 9.30 17.07 8.47
CA ARG A 82 8.56 18.27 8.04
C ARG A 82 7.05 18.09 8.10
N ALA A 83 6.56 16.88 7.78
CA ALA A 83 5.16 16.52 7.93
C ALA A 83 4.77 16.16 9.38
N ASP A 84 5.73 16.11 10.32
CA ASP A 84 5.57 15.67 11.71
C ASP A 84 4.95 14.26 11.85
N ILE A 85 5.00 13.43 10.81
CA ILE A 85 4.35 12.10 10.83
C ILE A 85 5.24 11.03 11.48
N ALA A 86 6.56 11.25 11.52
CA ALA A 86 7.55 10.32 12.09
C ALA A 86 7.21 9.84 13.51
N ARG A 87 6.53 10.69 14.30
CA ARG A 87 6.10 10.37 15.67
C ARG A 87 5.15 9.16 15.80
N TYR A 88 4.51 8.76 14.69
CA TYR A 88 3.67 7.56 14.65
C TYR A 88 4.42 6.31 14.17
N GLY A 89 5.66 6.47 13.70
CA GLY A 89 6.47 5.39 13.14
C GLY A 89 6.63 4.23 14.11
N TYR A 90 6.20 3.05 13.70
CA TYR A 90 6.53 1.81 14.39
C TYR A 90 7.99 1.44 14.10
N VAL A 91 8.75 1.17 15.17
CA VAL A 91 10.14 0.72 15.09
C VAL A 91 10.20 -0.74 15.57
N PRO A 92 10.48 -1.70 14.67
CA PRO A 92 10.66 -3.10 15.06
C PRO A 92 12.00 -3.32 15.79
N GLU A 93 12.13 -4.46 16.47
CA GLU A 93 13.37 -4.84 17.18
C GLU A 93 14.58 -4.92 16.23
N THR A 94 14.33 -5.32 14.98
CA THR A 94 15.33 -5.36 13.91
C THR A 94 14.75 -4.72 12.66
N ILE A 95 15.55 -3.92 11.94
CA ILE A 95 15.10 -3.14 10.77
C ILE A 95 15.65 -3.65 9.42
N ASP A 96 16.47 -4.70 9.45
CA ASP A 96 17.29 -5.19 8.33
C ASP A 96 17.09 -6.68 8.04
N LYS A 97 16.06 -7.29 8.63
CA LYS A 97 15.69 -8.70 8.44
C LYS A 97 14.24 -8.92 8.88
N PRO A 98 13.57 -9.96 8.35
CA PRO A 98 12.21 -10.27 8.78
C PRO A 98 12.18 -10.59 10.27
N LEU A 99 11.08 -10.20 10.91
CA LEU A 99 10.78 -10.67 12.25
C LEU A 99 10.42 -12.15 12.19
N ALA A 100 10.74 -12.91 13.25
CA ALA A 100 10.29 -14.30 13.33
C ALA A 100 8.76 -14.38 13.26
N LEU A 101 8.21 -15.53 12.87
CA LEU A 101 6.76 -15.72 12.91
C LEU A 101 6.25 -15.56 14.35
N SER A 102 5.18 -14.78 14.49
CA SER A 102 4.48 -14.68 15.77
C SER A 102 3.81 -16.01 16.09
N ASN A 103 3.82 -16.39 17.37
CA ASN A 103 3.08 -17.53 17.90
C ASN A 103 2.43 -17.13 19.24
N GLU A 104 1.69 -18.06 19.86
CA GLU A 104 0.94 -17.81 21.10
C GLU A 104 1.79 -17.29 22.27
N THR A 105 3.08 -17.64 22.30
CA THR A 105 4.01 -17.28 23.38
C THR A 105 4.98 -16.16 23.01
N PHE A 106 5.21 -15.93 21.72
CA PHE A 106 6.13 -14.93 21.21
C PHE A 106 5.50 -14.14 20.08
N GLN A 107 4.98 -12.95 20.41
CA GLN A 107 4.45 -11.99 19.44
C GLN A 107 5.59 -11.09 18.96
N THR A 108 6.04 -11.29 17.74
CA THR A 108 7.07 -10.45 17.11
C THR A 108 6.52 -9.15 16.58
N TRP A 109 5.42 -9.23 15.83
CA TRP A 109 4.63 -8.08 15.47
C TRP A 109 3.65 -7.76 16.59
N PRO A 110 3.55 -6.50 17.04
CA PRO A 110 2.58 -6.11 18.06
C PRO A 110 1.15 -6.25 17.53
N THR A 111 0.20 -6.49 18.42
CA THR A 111 -1.22 -6.42 18.05
C THR A 111 -1.60 -4.98 17.68
N LEU A 112 -2.69 -4.79 16.92
CA LEU A 112 -3.22 -3.44 16.62
C LEU A 112 -3.49 -2.64 17.90
N ALA A 113 -4.02 -3.28 18.95
CA ALA A 113 -4.24 -2.65 20.24
C ALA A 113 -2.94 -2.15 20.89
N GLN A 114 -1.87 -2.95 20.85
CA GLN A 114 -0.55 -2.55 21.35
C GLN A 114 0.07 -1.43 20.51
N MET A 115 -0.11 -1.44 19.18
CA MET A 115 0.34 -0.35 18.31
C MET A 115 -0.37 0.96 18.66
N ILE A 116 -1.68 0.90 18.94
CA ILE A 116 -2.48 2.04 19.37
C ILE A 116 -1.99 2.58 20.72
N GLU A 117 -1.88 1.70 21.72
CA GLU A 117 -1.43 2.05 23.07
C GLU A 117 -0.03 2.68 23.07
N LYS A 118 0.90 2.10 22.31
CA LYS A 118 2.29 2.58 22.20
C LYS A 118 2.48 3.73 21.20
N LYS A 119 1.41 4.17 20.53
CA LYS A 119 1.40 5.22 19.50
C LYS A 119 2.26 4.95 18.25
N GLY A 120 2.85 3.77 18.11
CA GLY A 120 3.53 3.29 16.91
C GLY A 120 2.52 2.77 15.89
N ARG A 121 1.68 3.66 15.35
CA ARG A 121 0.52 3.33 14.50
C ARG A 121 0.76 3.52 13.01
N LEU A 122 1.99 3.84 12.59
CA LEU A 122 2.40 3.97 11.20
C LEU A 122 3.51 2.98 10.89
N VAL A 123 3.27 2.05 9.96
CA VAL A 123 4.31 1.17 9.41
C VAL A 123 4.65 1.66 8.02
N THR A 124 5.93 1.96 7.73
CA THR A 124 6.35 2.37 6.39
C THR A 124 7.33 1.35 5.83
N PHE A 125 6.94 0.75 4.71
CA PHE A 125 7.80 -0.03 3.84
C PHE A 125 8.22 0.84 2.64
N VAL A 126 9.49 0.80 2.28
CA VAL A 126 10.06 1.52 1.16
C VAL A 126 10.93 0.56 0.37
N ASN A 127 10.84 0.53 -0.95
CA ASN A 127 11.76 -0.27 -1.75
C ASN A 127 12.15 0.41 -3.07
N PRO A 128 13.45 0.42 -3.42
CA PRO A 128 14.60 0.03 -2.59
C PRO A 128 14.84 1.02 -1.42
N LEU A 129 15.37 0.50 -0.31
CA LEU A 129 15.85 1.32 0.80
C LEU A 129 17.05 0.66 1.49
N LYS A 130 18.06 1.45 1.84
CA LYS A 130 19.05 1.07 2.85
C LYS A 130 18.58 1.60 4.21
N PRO A 131 18.19 0.74 5.18
CA PRO A 131 17.68 1.20 6.46
C PRO A 131 18.73 2.02 7.25
N ASP A 132 18.28 3.05 7.96
CA ASP A 132 19.11 3.90 8.83
C ASP A 132 18.61 3.81 10.28
N LYS A 133 19.34 3.05 11.12
CA LYS A 133 18.99 2.82 12.53
C LYS A 133 19.09 4.08 13.39
N GLN A 134 19.93 5.06 13.02
CA GLN A 134 20.16 6.24 13.85
C GLN A 134 19.13 7.34 13.58
N ASN A 135 18.80 7.55 12.31
CA ASN A 135 18.00 8.71 11.89
C ASN A 135 16.56 8.34 11.56
N ALA A 136 16.34 7.20 10.91
CA ALA A 136 15.04 6.83 10.34
C ALA A 136 14.66 5.36 10.65
N PRO A 137 14.68 4.92 11.93
CA PRO A 137 14.51 3.51 12.27
C PRO A 137 13.11 2.93 11.98
N TYR A 138 12.15 3.78 11.62
CA TYR A 138 10.79 3.42 11.24
C TYR A 138 10.60 3.27 9.72
N LEU A 139 11.61 3.60 8.91
CA LEU A 139 11.61 3.37 7.46
C LEU A 139 12.24 2.00 7.19
N LEU A 140 11.40 1.05 6.80
CA LEU A 140 11.80 -0.34 6.61
C LEU A 140 11.94 -0.64 5.12
N ASN A 141 12.97 -1.40 4.75
CA ASN A 141 13.06 -1.92 3.40
C ASN A 141 11.96 -2.97 3.18
N GLU A 142 11.11 -2.79 2.17
CA GLU A 142 9.90 -3.60 1.97
C GLU A 142 10.21 -5.10 1.95
N PHE A 143 11.13 -5.55 1.10
CA PHE A 143 11.38 -6.98 0.89
C PHE A 143 12.17 -7.68 2.01
N ASP A 144 12.61 -6.93 3.02
CA ASP A 144 13.08 -7.54 4.27
C ASP A 144 11.90 -8.01 5.13
N PHE A 145 10.72 -7.38 5.03
CA PHE A 145 9.57 -7.63 5.90
C PHE A 145 8.32 -8.10 5.18
N VAL A 146 8.23 -7.88 3.88
CA VAL A 146 7.06 -8.15 3.05
C VAL A 146 7.49 -9.04 1.88
N TRP A 147 6.62 -9.93 1.47
CA TRP A 147 6.70 -10.61 0.17
C TRP A 147 5.38 -10.46 -0.55
N GLU A 148 5.42 -10.56 -1.86
CA GLU A 148 4.24 -10.37 -2.70
C GLU A 148 4.25 -11.28 -3.93
N ASN A 149 3.06 -11.50 -4.45
CA ASN A 149 2.82 -12.12 -5.75
C ASN A 149 2.93 -11.08 -6.87
N ALA A 150 2.90 -11.55 -8.12
CA ALA A 150 3.00 -10.69 -9.30
C ALA A 150 1.86 -9.66 -9.33
N TYR A 151 2.19 -8.42 -9.70
CA TYR A 151 1.22 -7.36 -9.92
C TYR A 151 0.72 -7.31 -11.36
N GLU A 152 1.55 -7.67 -12.35
CA GLU A 152 1.25 -7.59 -13.79
C GLU A 152 0.33 -8.73 -14.31
N VAL A 153 -0.92 -8.77 -13.85
CA VAL A 153 -1.91 -9.76 -14.31
C VAL A 153 -2.76 -9.17 -15.44
N ILE A 154 -2.80 -9.83 -16.60
CA ILE A 154 -3.56 -9.37 -17.80
C ILE A 154 -4.81 -10.21 -18.11
N GLU A 155 -5.00 -11.33 -17.41
CA GLU A 155 -6.14 -12.21 -17.58
C GLU A 155 -6.78 -12.51 -16.21
N PRO A 156 -8.12 -12.54 -16.07
CA PRO A 156 -8.78 -12.83 -14.79
C PRO A 156 -8.38 -14.18 -14.15
N THR A 157 -7.94 -15.15 -14.94
CA THR A 157 -7.43 -16.45 -14.46
C THR A 157 -5.95 -16.43 -14.07
N GLY A 158 -5.26 -15.31 -14.27
CA GLY A 158 -3.83 -15.16 -14.06
C GLY A 158 -3.42 -14.76 -12.65
N PHE A 159 -4.38 -14.50 -11.74
CA PHE A 159 -4.07 -14.26 -10.34
C PHE A 159 -3.46 -15.51 -9.68
N THR A 160 -2.30 -15.34 -9.04
CA THR A 160 -1.59 -16.45 -8.39
C THR A 160 -1.12 -16.06 -6.99
N CYS A 161 -0.86 -17.07 -6.17
CA CYS A 161 -0.30 -16.92 -4.82
C CYS A 161 1.22 -17.13 -4.79
N HIS A 162 1.84 -17.37 -5.95
CA HIS A 162 3.28 -17.64 -6.03
C HIS A 162 4.09 -16.38 -5.71
N PRO A 163 5.16 -16.49 -4.92
CA PRO A 163 6.05 -15.36 -4.68
C PRO A 163 6.67 -14.86 -5.99
N ASP A 164 6.56 -13.56 -6.21
CA ASP A 164 7.23 -12.85 -7.30
C ASP A 164 8.37 -11.99 -6.75
N ARG A 165 8.14 -11.32 -5.61
CA ARG A 165 9.13 -10.49 -4.94
C ARG A 165 9.23 -10.92 -3.46
N PRO A 166 10.35 -11.51 -3.02
CA PRO A 166 11.56 -11.81 -3.79
C PRO A 166 11.40 -12.97 -4.80
N ALA A 167 12.11 -12.88 -5.92
CA ALA A 167 12.07 -13.87 -7.01
C ALA A 167 12.67 -15.23 -6.61
N ASN A 168 12.30 -16.27 -7.36
CA ASN A 168 12.77 -17.66 -7.19
C ASN A 168 12.48 -18.23 -5.80
N LYS A 169 11.31 -17.91 -5.23
CA LYS A 169 10.86 -18.41 -3.94
C LYS A 169 9.61 -19.26 -4.07
N THR A 170 9.50 -20.24 -3.19
CA THR A 170 8.31 -21.08 -3.05
C THR A 170 7.36 -20.51 -2.00
N ILE A 171 6.08 -20.89 -2.07
CA ILE A 171 5.08 -20.53 -1.07
C ILE A 171 5.50 -20.99 0.33
N ALA A 172 6.05 -22.21 0.45
CA ALA A 172 6.53 -22.73 1.73
C ALA A 172 7.67 -21.88 2.33
N GLU A 173 8.66 -21.49 1.51
CA GLU A 173 9.74 -20.61 1.97
C GLU A 173 9.20 -19.26 2.47
N MET A 174 8.26 -18.64 1.74
CA MET A 174 7.72 -17.32 2.14
C MET A 174 6.79 -17.42 3.34
N ARG A 175 5.95 -18.44 3.42
CA ARG A 175 5.11 -18.76 4.59
C ARG A 175 5.96 -18.83 5.86
N ASP A 176 7.10 -19.53 5.80
CA ASP A 176 7.96 -19.79 6.96
C ASP A 176 8.98 -18.67 7.22
N SER A 177 9.04 -17.66 6.34
CA SER A 177 10.09 -16.63 6.39
C SER A 177 9.90 -15.55 7.46
N GLY A 178 8.70 -15.44 8.04
CA GLY A 178 8.32 -14.35 8.94
C GLY A 178 7.90 -13.05 8.24
N ARG A 179 8.01 -12.98 6.90
CA ARG A 179 7.52 -11.84 6.12
C ARG A 179 6.00 -11.80 6.07
N LEU A 180 5.46 -10.59 6.01
CA LEU A 180 4.05 -10.30 5.78
C LEU A 180 3.71 -10.51 4.31
N PHE A 181 2.54 -11.07 4.03
CA PHE A 181 2.10 -11.30 2.64
C PHE A 181 1.28 -10.10 2.14
N LEU A 182 1.77 -9.42 1.11
CA LEU A 182 1.03 -8.44 0.33
C LEU A 182 0.53 -9.11 -0.96
N MET A 183 -0.78 -9.27 -1.08
CA MET A 183 -1.40 -9.86 -2.26
C MET A 183 -1.78 -8.75 -3.25
N ASN A 184 -1.02 -8.61 -4.33
CA ASN A 184 -1.43 -7.80 -5.47
C ASN A 184 -2.64 -8.44 -6.15
N HIS A 185 -3.68 -7.63 -6.36
CA HIS A 185 -4.90 -8.01 -7.04
C HIS A 185 -5.33 -6.86 -7.97
N ILE A 186 -4.55 -6.69 -9.02
CA ILE A 186 -4.70 -5.63 -10.02
C ILE A 186 -4.79 -6.31 -11.38
N LEU A 187 -5.84 -6.01 -12.13
CA LEU A 187 -6.02 -6.52 -13.49
C LEU A 187 -5.68 -5.42 -14.49
N TYR A 188 -4.75 -5.71 -15.39
CA TYR A 188 -4.31 -4.82 -16.45
C TYR A 188 -4.99 -5.14 -17.77
N TRP A 189 -5.36 -4.10 -18.51
CA TRP A 189 -5.68 -4.18 -19.91
C TRP A 189 -4.45 -3.82 -20.75
N GLN A 190 -3.96 -4.81 -21.51
CA GLN A 190 -2.88 -4.61 -22.46
C GLN A 190 -3.37 -3.85 -23.71
N GLN A 191 -2.75 -2.71 -23.96
CA GLN A 191 -2.93 -1.86 -25.14
C GLN A 191 -1.85 -2.13 -26.19
N ALA A 192 -1.99 -1.46 -27.33
CA ALA A 192 -0.94 -1.39 -28.34
C ALA A 192 0.38 -0.86 -27.75
N PHE A 193 1.50 -1.26 -28.36
CA PHE A 193 2.87 -0.84 -27.98
C PHE A 193 3.29 -1.21 -26.55
N GLY A 194 2.62 -2.19 -25.92
CA GLY A 194 2.99 -2.68 -24.58
C GLY A 194 2.53 -1.78 -23.44
N ILE A 195 1.69 -0.77 -23.71
CA ILE A 195 1.09 0.06 -22.68
C ILE A 195 0.09 -0.81 -21.89
N GLN A 196 0.15 -0.75 -20.57
CA GLN A 196 -0.82 -1.40 -19.69
C GLN A 196 -1.54 -0.33 -18.88
N LEU A 197 -2.86 -0.49 -18.77
CA LEU A 197 -3.74 0.38 -17.97
C LEU A 197 -4.57 -0.51 -17.05
N PRO A 198 -5.05 0.00 -15.90
CA PRO A 198 -6.04 -0.72 -15.11
C PRO A 198 -7.27 -1.11 -15.95
N ASP A 199 -7.74 -2.35 -15.81
CA ASP A 199 -8.87 -2.84 -16.60
C ASP A 199 -10.23 -2.42 -16.01
N LEU A 200 -10.61 -1.17 -16.28
CA LEU A 200 -11.90 -0.61 -15.90
C LEU A 200 -13.11 -1.36 -16.46
N ARG A 201 -12.95 -2.17 -17.52
CA ARG A 201 -14.06 -2.92 -18.13
C ARG A 201 -14.51 -4.06 -17.23
N HIS A 202 -13.60 -4.59 -16.42
CA HIS A 202 -13.84 -5.72 -15.52
C HIS A 202 -13.75 -5.34 -14.03
N ILE A 203 -13.49 -4.07 -13.69
CA ILE A 203 -13.21 -3.63 -12.31
C ILE A 203 -14.28 -4.04 -11.28
N ASN A 204 -15.56 -4.06 -11.68
CA ASN A 204 -16.65 -4.50 -10.81
C ASN A 204 -16.52 -5.99 -10.43
N THR A 205 -16.04 -6.82 -11.35
CA THR A 205 -15.83 -8.26 -11.15
C THR A 205 -14.45 -8.55 -10.57
N THR A 206 -13.42 -7.79 -10.94
CA THR A 206 -12.09 -7.91 -10.31
C THR A 206 -12.21 -7.62 -8.81
N ASN A 207 -12.83 -6.52 -8.42
CA ASN A 207 -12.93 -6.16 -7.00
C ASN A 207 -14.08 -6.83 -6.23
N SER A 208 -14.85 -7.75 -6.83
CA SER A 208 -15.95 -8.43 -6.14
C SER A 208 -15.50 -9.59 -5.26
N TRP A 209 -16.37 -10.00 -4.34
CA TRP A 209 -16.16 -11.20 -3.51
C TRP A 209 -16.09 -12.48 -4.36
N ASP A 210 -16.93 -12.57 -5.39
CA ASP A 210 -17.05 -13.73 -6.28
C ASP A 210 -16.79 -13.34 -7.74
N GLY A 211 -17.05 -14.27 -8.67
CA GLY A 211 -16.85 -14.05 -10.10
C GLY A 211 -15.45 -14.43 -10.59
N LEU A 212 -15.31 -14.59 -11.91
CA LEU A 212 -14.04 -14.96 -12.52
C LEU A 212 -12.99 -13.87 -12.28
N GLY A 213 -11.91 -14.22 -11.58
CA GLY A 213 -10.87 -13.28 -11.19
C GLY A 213 -11.28 -12.31 -10.07
N GLY A 214 -12.31 -12.65 -9.30
CA GLY A 214 -12.74 -11.84 -8.16
C GLY A 214 -11.78 -11.88 -6.97
N LEU A 215 -11.67 -10.75 -6.31
CA LEU A 215 -10.86 -10.49 -5.12
C LEU A 215 -11.10 -11.50 -4.00
N GLY A 216 -12.35 -11.83 -3.69
CA GLY A 216 -12.65 -12.80 -2.62
C GLY A 216 -12.18 -14.22 -2.95
N LEU A 217 -12.31 -14.67 -4.20
CA LEU A 217 -11.75 -15.96 -4.64
C LEU A 217 -10.23 -15.98 -4.51
N HIS A 218 -9.56 -14.90 -4.92
CA HIS A 218 -8.11 -14.80 -4.82
C HIS A 218 -7.63 -14.81 -3.36
N MET A 219 -8.28 -14.06 -2.47
CA MET A 219 -7.97 -14.05 -1.03
C MET A 219 -8.16 -15.42 -0.39
N MET A 220 -9.23 -16.14 -0.74
CA MET A 220 -9.52 -17.47 -0.21
C MET A 220 -8.52 -18.51 -0.70
N GLU A 221 -8.21 -18.50 -2.00
CA GLU A 221 -7.23 -19.42 -2.60
C GLU A 221 -5.85 -19.22 -1.97
N CYS A 222 -5.36 -17.98 -1.89
CA CYS A 222 -4.06 -17.72 -1.28
C CYS A 222 -4.07 -17.96 0.23
N GLY A 223 -5.17 -17.66 0.91
CA GLY A 223 -5.38 -18.05 2.30
C GLY A 223 -5.16 -19.54 2.53
N HIS A 224 -5.66 -20.38 1.61
CA HIS A 224 -5.54 -21.83 1.67
C HIS A 224 -4.12 -22.31 1.33
N GLN A 225 -3.53 -21.83 0.22
CA GLN A 225 -2.20 -22.25 -0.21
C GLN A 225 -1.09 -21.80 0.74
N VAL A 226 -1.16 -20.57 1.26
CA VAL A 226 -0.20 -20.02 2.23
C VAL A 226 -0.50 -20.55 3.64
N SER A 227 -1.69 -21.12 3.87
CA SER A 227 -2.20 -21.51 5.20
C SER A 227 -2.26 -20.32 6.17
N ARG A 228 -2.44 -19.11 5.61
CA ARG A 228 -2.58 -17.84 6.33
C ARG A 228 -3.21 -16.82 5.39
N ARG A 229 -4.13 -15.99 5.92
CA ARG A 229 -4.71 -14.88 5.16
C ARG A 229 -3.63 -13.88 4.73
N PRO A 230 -3.76 -13.24 3.56
CA PRO A 230 -2.91 -12.10 3.21
C PRO A 230 -2.93 -11.04 4.31
N THR A 231 -1.76 -10.49 4.65
CA THR A 231 -1.67 -9.37 5.59
C THR A 231 -2.21 -8.10 4.96
N PHE A 232 -2.00 -7.93 3.64
CA PHE A 232 -2.38 -6.78 2.84
C PHE A 232 -2.92 -7.27 1.50
N VAL A 233 -3.88 -6.57 0.89
CA VAL A 233 -4.40 -6.90 -0.45
C VAL A 233 -4.54 -5.69 -1.36
N LEU A 234 -3.63 -5.51 -2.30
CA LEU A 234 -3.49 -4.32 -3.13
C LEU A 234 -4.43 -4.31 -4.34
N VAL A 235 -5.34 -3.33 -4.46
CA VAL A 235 -6.32 -3.22 -5.56
C VAL A 235 -6.33 -1.83 -6.21
N ASP A 236 -6.74 -1.76 -7.47
CA ASP A 236 -7.11 -0.50 -8.13
C ASP A 236 -8.58 -0.17 -7.88
N PHE A 237 -8.92 1.13 -7.87
CA PHE A 237 -10.28 1.64 -7.68
C PHE A 237 -11.03 1.00 -6.50
N PHE A 238 -10.45 1.01 -5.29
CA PHE A 238 -11.05 0.41 -4.09
C PHE A 238 -12.53 0.78 -3.82
N ASN A 239 -12.97 1.91 -4.37
CA ASN A 239 -14.33 2.44 -4.26
C ASN A 239 -15.31 1.87 -5.31
N VAL A 240 -14.84 1.08 -6.27
CA VAL A 240 -15.59 0.53 -7.43
C VAL A 240 -15.41 -0.98 -7.48
N GLY A 241 -16.52 -1.74 -7.58
CA GLY A 241 -16.54 -3.20 -7.36
C GLY A 241 -16.15 -3.49 -5.92
N PRO A 242 -17.02 -4.00 -5.04
CA PRO A 242 -16.98 -3.62 -3.64
C PRO A 242 -15.79 -4.23 -2.87
N ALA A 243 -14.57 -3.73 -3.08
CA ALA A 243 -13.33 -4.27 -2.53
C ALA A 243 -13.34 -4.20 -1.01
N ILE A 244 -13.82 -3.08 -0.46
CA ILE A 244 -14.01 -2.92 0.98
C ILE A 244 -14.97 -3.98 1.53
N GLU A 245 -16.08 -4.27 0.84
CA GLU A 245 -17.03 -5.30 1.25
C GLU A 245 -16.41 -6.70 1.16
N ALA A 246 -15.68 -7.00 0.08
CA ALA A 246 -14.98 -8.28 -0.07
C ALA A 246 -13.98 -8.51 1.07
N VAL A 247 -13.26 -7.47 1.49
CA VAL A 247 -12.35 -7.59 2.64
C VAL A 247 -13.10 -7.64 3.97
N ASP A 248 -14.23 -6.94 4.11
CA ASP A 248 -15.09 -7.06 5.29
C ASP A 248 -15.60 -8.49 5.48
N ILE A 249 -16.05 -9.14 4.40
CA ILE A 249 -16.49 -10.55 4.42
C ILE A 249 -15.35 -11.45 4.90
N LEU A 250 -14.13 -11.29 4.37
CA LEU A 250 -12.98 -12.08 4.81
C LEU A 250 -12.66 -11.89 6.31
N ASN A 251 -12.88 -10.69 6.83
CA ASN A 251 -12.58 -10.33 8.22
C ASN A 251 -13.77 -10.46 9.18
N ASP A 252 -14.92 -10.96 8.72
CA ASP A 252 -16.17 -11.04 9.48
C ASP A 252 -16.61 -9.68 10.07
N VAL A 253 -16.42 -8.60 9.30
CA VAL A 253 -16.84 -7.25 9.68
C VAL A 253 -18.23 -6.96 9.13
N GLN A 254 -19.25 -7.17 9.94
CA GLN A 254 -20.65 -7.05 9.47
C GLN A 254 -21.23 -5.64 9.62
N ASN A 255 -20.74 -4.84 10.58
CA ASN A 255 -21.27 -3.51 10.89
C ASN A 255 -20.12 -2.50 11.07
N PRO A 256 -19.41 -2.12 9.99
CA PRO A 256 -18.29 -1.20 10.11
C PRO A 256 -18.78 0.19 10.57
N VAL A 257 -18.15 0.72 11.62
CA VAL A 257 -18.41 2.07 12.14
C VAL A 257 -17.29 3.04 11.75
N GLY A 258 -17.61 4.33 11.70
CA GLY A 258 -16.63 5.41 11.46
C GLY A 258 -16.14 5.55 10.01
N ARG A 259 -16.57 4.68 9.08
CA ARG A 259 -16.28 4.82 7.65
C ARG A 259 -17.16 5.89 7.03
N LYS A 260 -16.57 6.71 6.17
CA LYS A 260 -17.28 7.64 5.29
C LYS A 260 -17.59 6.95 3.98
N ASN A 261 -18.82 7.11 3.51
CA ASN A 261 -19.16 6.72 2.15
C ASN A 261 -18.33 7.55 1.15
N VAL A 262 -17.75 6.85 0.20
CA VAL A 262 -17.09 7.43 -0.97
C VAL A 262 -17.95 7.15 -2.20
N THR A 263 -17.81 7.97 -3.23
CA THR A 263 -18.55 7.73 -4.47
C THR A 263 -18.09 6.43 -5.11
N ALA A 264 -19.02 5.65 -5.67
CA ALA A 264 -18.69 4.47 -6.47
C ALA A 264 -18.30 4.83 -7.91
N THR A 265 -18.00 6.10 -8.17
CA THR A 265 -17.58 6.59 -9.47
C THR A 265 -16.09 6.32 -9.65
N VAL A 266 -15.73 5.76 -10.80
CA VAL A 266 -14.34 5.77 -11.27
C VAL A 266 -13.87 7.22 -11.30
N VAL A 267 -12.75 7.50 -10.64
CA VAL A 267 -12.07 8.79 -10.80
C VAL A 267 -11.16 8.63 -12.02
N GLU A 268 -11.57 9.21 -13.15
CA GLU A 268 -10.75 9.20 -14.36
C GLU A 268 -9.52 10.09 -14.16
N GLU A 269 -8.35 9.57 -14.51
CA GLU A 269 -7.12 10.36 -14.55
C GLU A 269 -7.05 11.12 -15.87
N HIS A 270 -6.97 12.45 -15.80
CA HIS A 270 -6.67 13.26 -16.98
C HIS A 270 -5.16 13.26 -17.21
N ILE A 271 -4.69 12.51 -18.21
CA ILE A 271 -3.34 12.67 -18.75
C ILE A 271 -3.29 14.06 -19.38
N ALA A 272 -2.54 14.98 -18.76
CA ALA A 272 -2.30 16.29 -19.33
C ALA A 272 -1.43 16.15 -20.58
N ALA A 273 -2.06 16.08 -21.75
CA ALA A 273 -1.38 16.27 -23.02
C ALA A 273 -0.93 17.75 -23.09
N GLY A 274 0.34 17.99 -22.75
CA GLY A 274 1.10 19.21 -23.00
C GLY A 274 0.29 20.51 -23.24
N ALA A 275 -0.18 21.15 -22.17
CA ALA A 275 -0.39 22.59 -22.11
C ALA A 275 -0.63 22.99 -20.66
N SER A 276 0.11 24.00 -20.20
CA SER A 276 -0.06 24.62 -18.90
C SER A 276 -1.48 25.19 -18.75
N MET A 277 -2.33 24.55 -17.95
CA MET A 277 -3.48 25.20 -17.33
C MET A 277 -3.65 24.72 -15.87
N PRO A 278 -3.97 25.63 -14.94
CA PRO A 278 -4.12 25.29 -13.53
C PRO A 278 -5.50 24.63 -13.33
N VAL A 279 -5.54 23.30 -13.29
CA VAL A 279 -6.73 22.55 -12.88
C VAL A 279 -6.77 22.54 -11.34
N PRO A 280 -7.93 22.80 -10.70
CA PRO A 280 -8.00 22.94 -9.25
C PRO A 280 -7.62 21.62 -8.56
N ARG A 281 -6.63 21.69 -7.66
CA ARG A 281 -6.14 20.63 -6.77
C ARG A 281 -7.30 19.92 -6.06
N ARG A 282 -7.76 18.79 -6.61
CA ARG A 282 -8.58 17.82 -5.90
C ARG A 282 -8.07 16.41 -6.21
N ILE A 283 -7.21 15.94 -5.31
CA ILE A 283 -6.89 14.54 -4.98
C ILE A 283 -6.86 13.60 -6.19
N LEU A 284 -5.68 13.50 -6.80
CA LEU A 284 -5.34 12.48 -7.80
C LEU A 284 -4.12 11.72 -7.26
N VAL A 285 -4.38 10.58 -6.63
CA VAL A 285 -3.43 9.47 -6.52
C VAL A 285 -4.28 8.20 -6.61
N ALA A 286 -4.38 7.64 -7.81
CA ALA A 286 -4.68 6.23 -7.98
C ALA A 286 -3.35 5.50 -7.87
N SER A 287 -3.20 4.72 -6.80
CA SER A 287 -2.13 3.77 -6.64
C SER A 287 -2.68 2.71 -5.72
N ALA A 288 -2.99 1.55 -6.30
CA ALA A 288 -2.95 0.22 -5.72
C ALA A 288 -2.98 0.18 -4.17
N LEU A 289 -4.06 -0.36 -3.58
CA LEU A 289 -4.40 -0.17 -2.15
C LEU A 289 -4.72 -1.43 -1.39
N ALA A 290 -4.21 -1.55 -0.16
CA ALA A 290 -4.45 -2.70 0.68
C ALA A 290 -5.26 -2.47 1.95
N VAL A 291 -6.08 -3.48 2.27
CA VAL A 291 -6.85 -3.56 3.51
C VAL A 291 -6.26 -4.71 4.31
N GLY A 292 -5.75 -4.41 5.51
CA GLY A 292 -5.04 -5.40 6.32
C GLY A 292 -5.93 -6.14 7.30
N ALA A 293 -5.79 -7.46 7.34
CA ALA A 293 -6.41 -8.35 8.32
C ALA A 293 -5.43 -8.57 9.48
N TRP A 294 -5.78 -8.10 10.68
CA TRP A 294 -5.11 -8.51 11.91
C TRP A 294 -6.20 -9.01 12.84
N ASN A 295 -6.35 -10.33 12.93
CA ASN A 295 -7.07 -10.93 14.05
C ASN A 295 -6.23 -12.01 14.71
N LEU A 296 -6.29 -11.93 16.04
CA LEU A 296 -5.74 -12.83 17.02
C LEU A 296 -6.44 -14.19 16.94
N LEU A 297 -5.65 -15.24 17.23
CA LEU A 297 -6.08 -16.61 17.53
C LEU A 297 -6.50 -17.47 16.33
N ALA A 298 -5.51 -18.16 15.75
CA ALA A 298 -5.39 -19.63 15.64
C ALA A 298 -4.23 -19.96 14.68
#